data_AF-A0A2V9WIJ6-F1
#
_entry.id   AF-A0A2V9WIJ6-F1
#
_cell.length_a   1.000
_cell.length_b   1.000
_cell.length_c   1.000
_cell.angle_alpha   90.00
_cell.angle_beta   90.00
_cell.angle_gamma   90.00
#
_symmetry.space_group_name_H-M   'P 1'
#
loop_
_entity.id
_entity.type
_entity.pdbx_description
1 polymer ?
#
loop_
_entity_poly.entity_id
_entity_poly.type
_entity_poly.pdbx_seq_one_letter_code
_entity_poly.pdbx_strand_id
1 'polypeptide(L)'
;MRKKSILSLIVVLFLASCSPRDYLTRRLAGDLISASDAFKTPQQFALKTGIVSNKDYVSPEYLVLQQHGWISATSARCSPGLTPSPCWDVLLTPQGVDTIRALVPPDEADKSLLFIPVARRELVGITGISKQGSAADVDFTWRWVPLNEVGAALYSGDLHYNSTVGFRDYDDGWRMIPTPVQSTTHSGQTLDDALKNA
;
A
#
# COMPACT_ATOMS: atom_id res chain seq x y z
N MET A 1 -4.10 50.21 -30.43
CA MET A 1 -3.60 48.82 -30.58
C MET A 1 -3.87 47.89 -29.38
N ARG A 2 -4.21 48.40 -28.17
CA ARG A 2 -4.52 47.58 -26.97
C ARG A 2 -5.74 46.65 -27.05
N LYS A 3 -6.79 46.99 -27.82
CA LYS A 3 -8.04 46.20 -27.88
C LYS A 3 -7.89 44.85 -28.62
N LYS A 4 -6.95 44.75 -29.57
CA LYS A 4 -6.69 43.50 -30.32
C LYS A 4 -5.94 42.45 -29.46
N SER A 5 -5.15 42.91 -28.49
CA SER A 5 -4.37 42.04 -27.59
C SER A 5 -5.25 41.35 -26.54
N ILE A 6 -6.32 42.00 -26.09
CA ILE A 6 -7.25 41.43 -25.09
C ILE A 6 -8.10 40.32 -25.73
N LEU A 7 -8.55 40.51 -26.98
CA LEU A 7 -9.31 39.49 -27.70
C LEU A 7 -8.48 38.20 -27.91
N SER A 8 -7.19 38.35 -28.19
CA SER A 8 -6.28 37.21 -28.38
C SER A 8 -6.02 36.43 -27.09
N LEU A 9 -6.00 37.08 -25.93
CA LEU A 9 -5.78 36.41 -24.65
C LEU A 9 -7.00 35.59 -24.22
N ILE A 10 -8.21 36.10 -24.50
CA ILE A 10 -9.47 35.41 -24.21
C ILE A 10 -9.59 34.14 -25.06
N VAL A 11 -9.22 34.20 -26.35
CA VAL A 11 -9.25 33.03 -27.25
C VAL A 11 -8.27 31.94 -26.81
N VAL A 12 -7.09 32.29 -26.31
CA VAL A 12 -6.11 31.31 -25.79
C VAL A 12 -6.61 30.65 -24.49
N LEU A 13 -7.31 31.39 -23.63
CA LEU A 13 -7.93 30.86 -22.41
C LEU A 13 -9.11 29.91 -22.71
N PHE A 14 -9.89 30.17 -23.76
CA PHE A 14 -10.97 29.27 -24.19
C PHE A 14 -10.47 27.97 -24.85
N LEU A 15 -9.32 28.00 -25.55
CA LEU A 15 -8.74 26.80 -26.14
C LEU A 15 -8.04 25.88 -25.13
N ALA A 16 -7.68 26.40 -23.95
CA ALA A 16 -7.19 25.60 -22.83
C ALA A 16 -8.32 24.91 -22.02
N SER A 17 -9.59 25.24 -22.31
CA SER A 17 -10.76 24.67 -21.64
C SER A 17 -11.22 23.34 -22.23
N CYS A 18 -10.66 22.87 -23.35
CA CYS A 18 -10.82 21.49 -23.80
C CYS A 18 -9.92 20.59 -22.95
N SER A 19 -10.21 20.53 -21.65
CA SER A 19 -9.58 19.60 -20.74
C SER A 19 -9.97 18.18 -21.17
N PRO A 20 -9.03 17.26 -21.39
CA PRO A 20 -9.33 15.86 -21.72
C PRO A 20 -9.94 15.08 -20.53
N ARG A 21 -10.57 15.77 -19.58
CA ARG A 21 -11.13 15.21 -18.35
C ARG A 21 -12.28 14.24 -18.58
N ASP A 22 -12.95 14.31 -19.73
CA ASP A 22 -14.04 13.39 -20.07
C ASP A 22 -13.54 11.99 -20.45
N TYR A 23 -12.26 11.83 -20.80
CA TYR A 23 -11.70 10.56 -21.20
C TYR A 23 -10.74 10.00 -20.14
N LEU A 24 -11.08 8.82 -19.61
CA LEU A 24 -10.21 8.08 -18.71
C LEU A 24 -8.99 7.55 -19.47
N THR A 25 -7.93 8.34 -19.51
CA THR A 25 -6.64 7.94 -20.09
C THR A 25 -5.86 7.06 -19.10
N ARG A 26 -4.93 6.23 -19.62
CA ARG A 26 -3.98 5.49 -18.77
C ARG A 26 -3.18 6.40 -17.83
N ARG A 27 -2.83 7.59 -18.30
CA ARG A 27 -2.12 8.59 -17.48
C ARG A 27 -3.00 9.09 -16.33
N LEU A 28 -4.22 9.54 -16.63
CA LEU A 28 -5.16 10.00 -15.59
C LEU A 28 -5.46 8.89 -14.57
N ALA A 29 -5.72 7.67 -15.04
CA ALA A 29 -5.97 6.54 -14.16
C ALA A 29 -4.76 6.22 -13.27
N GLY A 30 -3.54 6.24 -13.83
CA GLY A 30 -2.31 6.04 -13.08
C GLY A 30 -2.04 7.15 -12.05
N ASP A 31 -2.30 8.40 -12.42
CA ASP A 31 -2.17 9.54 -11.50
C ASP A 31 -3.16 9.42 -10.33
N LEU A 32 -4.41 9.05 -10.60
CA LEU A 32 -5.44 8.85 -9.58
C LEU A 32 -5.12 7.68 -8.65
N ILE A 33 -4.68 6.53 -9.18
CA ILE A 33 -4.27 5.36 -8.39
C ILE A 33 -3.05 5.69 -7.53
N SER A 34 -2.00 6.29 -8.11
CA SER A 34 -0.78 6.65 -7.38
C SER A 34 -1.03 7.72 -6.31
N ALA A 35 -2.01 8.59 -6.53
CA ALA A 35 -2.42 9.60 -5.57
C ALA A 35 -3.28 9.05 -4.42
N SER A 36 -3.71 7.79 -4.47
CA SER A 36 -4.51 7.16 -3.42
C SER A 36 -3.75 6.98 -2.11
N ASP A 37 -4.48 6.96 -1.00
CA ASP A 37 -3.89 6.70 0.32
C ASP A 37 -3.27 5.29 0.40
N ALA A 38 -3.82 4.32 -0.33
CA ALA A 38 -3.29 2.95 -0.37
C ALA A 38 -1.89 2.84 -0.99
N PHE A 39 -1.53 3.74 -1.92
CA PHE A 39 -0.19 3.84 -2.51
C PHE A 39 0.73 4.80 -1.75
N LYS A 40 0.17 5.83 -1.10
CA LYS A 40 0.93 6.79 -0.30
C LYS A 40 1.33 6.26 1.07
N THR A 41 0.51 5.42 1.69
CA THR A 41 0.73 4.94 3.06
C THR A 41 1.73 3.79 3.05
N PRO A 42 2.86 3.91 3.77
CA PRO A 42 3.79 2.80 3.94
C PRO A 42 3.13 1.60 4.63
N GLN A 43 3.48 0.40 4.17
CA GLN A 43 3.16 -0.83 4.87
C GLN A 43 3.93 -0.88 6.18
N GLN A 44 3.19 -1.06 7.27
CA GLN A 44 3.74 -1.22 8.61
C GLN A 44 3.84 -2.71 8.94
N PHE A 45 4.93 -3.11 9.56
CA PHE A 45 5.10 -4.41 10.19
C PHE A 45 5.07 -4.25 11.71
N ALA A 46 4.21 -5.02 12.37
CA ALA A 46 4.05 -4.99 13.82
C ALA A 46 4.90 -6.10 14.45
N LEU A 47 6.07 -5.73 14.99
CA LEU A 47 6.93 -6.65 15.72
C LEU A 47 6.56 -6.64 17.21
N LYS A 48 6.18 -7.79 17.74
CA LYS A 48 5.92 -8.00 19.16
C LYS A 48 7.10 -8.72 19.80
N THR A 49 7.70 -8.08 20.80
CA THR A 49 8.75 -8.63 21.65
C THR A 49 8.17 -9.05 23.01
N GLY A 50 8.94 -9.82 23.78
CA GLY A 50 8.48 -10.46 24.99
C GLY A 50 7.68 -11.74 24.72
N ILE A 51 6.77 -12.08 25.63
CA ILE A 51 6.00 -13.34 25.56
C ILE A 51 4.95 -13.27 24.46
N VAL A 52 5.12 -14.09 23.43
CA VAL A 52 4.21 -14.26 22.29
C VAL A 52 3.67 -15.69 22.23
N SER A 53 2.50 -15.86 21.62
CA SER A 53 1.90 -17.19 21.42
C SER A 53 2.67 -17.97 20.35
N ASN A 54 2.58 -19.30 20.38
CA ASN A 54 3.15 -20.11 19.29
C ASN A 54 2.58 -19.73 17.92
N LYS A 55 1.29 -19.40 17.85
CA LYS A 55 0.62 -19.02 16.58
C LYS A 55 1.28 -17.79 15.95
N ASP A 56 1.60 -16.79 16.76
CA ASP A 56 2.20 -15.55 16.26
C ASP A 56 3.68 -15.78 15.91
N TYR A 57 4.40 -16.55 16.73
CA TYR A 57 5.82 -16.81 16.53
C TYR A 57 6.13 -17.64 15.27
N VAL A 58 5.28 -18.62 14.91
CA VAL A 58 5.49 -19.46 13.72
C VAL A 58 5.06 -18.77 12.42
N SER A 59 4.69 -17.49 12.48
CA SER A 59 4.40 -16.71 11.28
C SER A 59 5.65 -16.57 10.39
N PRO A 60 5.51 -16.57 9.05
CA PRO A 60 6.65 -16.47 8.14
C PRO A 60 7.56 -15.28 8.45
N GLU A 61 6.98 -14.15 8.87
CA GLU A 61 7.71 -12.91 9.17
C GLU A 61 8.67 -13.08 10.34
N TYR A 62 8.24 -13.74 11.43
CA TYR A 62 9.11 -14.00 12.59
C TYR A 62 10.23 -14.97 12.25
N LEU A 63 9.93 -16.00 11.45
CA LEU A 63 10.94 -16.96 11.01
C LEU A 63 12.00 -16.28 10.13
N VAL A 64 11.61 -15.37 9.24
CA VAL A 64 12.54 -14.56 8.44
C VAL A 64 13.41 -13.68 9.33
N LEU A 65 12.82 -12.94 10.28
CA LEU A 65 13.58 -12.08 11.20
C LEU A 65 14.60 -12.89 12.03
N GLN A 66 14.23 -14.12 12.44
CA GLN A 66 15.12 -15.01 13.17
C GLN A 66 16.24 -15.56 12.29
N GLN A 67 15.93 -15.96 11.05
CA GLN A 67 16.92 -16.43 10.09
C GLN A 67 17.95 -15.35 9.76
N HIS A 68 17.53 -14.10 9.72
CA HIS A 68 18.41 -12.93 9.58
C HIS A 68 19.19 -12.57 10.86
N GLY A 69 18.93 -13.27 11.97
CA GLY A 69 19.61 -13.04 13.24
C GLY A 69 19.17 -11.77 13.97
N TRP A 70 18.07 -11.14 13.57
CA TRP A 70 17.56 -9.92 14.21
C TRP A 70 16.75 -10.20 15.47
N ILE A 71 16.08 -11.34 15.54
CA ILE A 71 15.38 -11.78 16.74
C ILE A 71 15.90 -13.13 17.22
N SER A 72 15.75 -13.36 18.52
CA SER A 72 15.95 -14.66 19.16
C SER A 72 14.70 -15.00 19.94
N ALA A 73 14.39 -16.29 20.06
CA ALA A 73 13.24 -16.75 20.80
C ALA A 73 13.61 -17.93 21.69
N THR A 74 13.12 -17.91 22.93
CA THR A 74 13.31 -19.01 23.88
C THR A 74 11.98 -19.45 24.45
N SER A 75 11.88 -20.71 24.86
CA SER A 75 10.64 -21.23 25.45
C SER A 75 10.34 -20.53 26.77
N ALA A 76 9.12 -20.05 26.91
CA ALA A 76 8.66 -19.30 28.07
C ALA A 76 7.29 -19.78 28.56
N ARG A 77 6.98 -19.47 29.82
CA ARG A 77 5.64 -19.71 30.36
C ARG A 77 4.66 -18.72 29.74
N CYS A 78 3.54 -19.23 29.24
CA CYS A 78 2.48 -18.38 28.71
C CYS A 78 1.89 -17.48 29.78
N SER A 79 1.72 -16.19 29.46
CA SER A 79 0.95 -15.27 30.29
C SER A 79 -0.53 -15.67 30.35
N PRO A 80 -1.27 -15.32 31.41
CA PRO A 80 -2.71 -15.57 31.49
C PRO A 80 -3.42 -15.00 30.26
N GLY A 81 -4.14 -15.85 29.53
CA GLY A 81 -4.85 -15.47 28.28
C GLY A 81 -4.12 -15.82 26.98
N LEU A 82 -2.84 -16.24 27.03
CA LEU A 82 -2.12 -16.77 25.86
C LEU A 82 -2.18 -18.30 25.88
N THR A 83 -3.25 -18.85 25.31
CA THR A 83 -3.41 -20.29 25.09
C THR A 83 -3.60 -20.59 23.59
N PRO A 84 -3.16 -21.75 23.10
CA PRO A 84 -2.47 -22.84 23.80
C PRO A 84 -0.94 -22.63 23.89
N SER A 85 -0.32 -23.31 24.86
CA SER A 85 1.14 -23.53 24.94
C SER A 85 1.66 -24.27 23.69
N PRO A 86 2.91 -24.06 23.22
CA PRO A 86 4.00 -23.29 23.83
C PRO A 86 3.88 -21.76 23.65
N CYS A 87 4.62 -21.01 24.48
CA CYS A 87 4.83 -19.59 24.28
C CYS A 87 6.32 -19.31 24.18
N TRP A 88 6.65 -18.23 23.48
CA TRP A 88 8.03 -17.87 23.17
C TRP A 88 8.32 -16.49 23.74
N ASP A 89 9.44 -16.33 24.41
CA ASP A 89 9.98 -15.03 24.77
C ASP A 89 10.88 -14.54 23.64
N VAL A 90 10.41 -13.56 22.89
CA VAL A 90 11.07 -13.01 21.70
C VAL A 90 11.83 -11.75 22.09
N LEU A 91 13.13 -11.74 21.83
CA LEU A 91 14.03 -10.63 22.13
C LEU A 91 14.77 -10.19 20.88
N LEU A 92 15.01 -8.88 20.76
CA LEU A 92 15.92 -8.34 19.75
C LEU A 92 17.36 -8.75 20.10
N THR A 93 18.09 -9.25 19.10
CA THR A 93 19.54 -9.46 19.22
C THR A 93 20.27 -8.11 19.14
N PRO A 94 21.59 -8.04 19.43
CA PRO A 94 22.35 -6.81 19.19
C PRO A 94 22.21 -6.29 17.74
N GLN A 95 22.29 -7.19 16.76
CA GLN A 95 22.08 -6.85 15.34
C GLN A 95 20.65 -6.36 15.07
N GLY A 96 19.66 -7.00 15.69
CA GLY A 96 18.26 -6.58 15.59
C GLY A 96 18.01 -5.22 16.22
N VAL A 97 18.65 -4.91 17.35
CA VAL A 97 18.57 -3.59 17.99
C VAL A 97 19.08 -2.51 17.03
N ASP A 98 20.26 -2.71 16.44
CA ASP A 98 20.85 -1.74 15.51
C ASP A 98 19.98 -1.54 14.25
N THR A 99 19.40 -2.63 13.74
CA THR A 99 18.58 -2.60 12.52
C THR A 99 17.18 -2.04 12.77
N ILE A 100 16.50 -2.50 13.82
CA ILE A 100 15.07 -2.22 14.05
C ILE A 100 14.87 -0.94 14.85
N ARG A 101 15.66 -0.67 15.89
CA ARG A 101 15.46 0.55 16.71
C ARG A 101 15.75 1.83 15.94
N ALA A 102 16.63 1.77 14.93
CA ALA A 102 16.88 2.90 14.04
C ALA A 102 15.65 3.28 13.18
N LEU A 103 14.70 2.35 13.01
CA LEU A 103 13.51 2.50 12.16
C LEU A 103 12.24 2.86 12.95
N VAL A 104 12.32 2.82 14.28
CA VAL A 104 11.19 3.06 15.18
C VAL A 104 11.39 4.39 15.89
N PRO A 105 10.33 5.21 16.08
CA PRO A 105 10.43 6.44 16.84
C PRO A 105 10.96 6.18 18.27
N PRO A 106 11.77 7.09 18.84
CA PRO A 106 12.44 6.87 20.12
C PRO A 106 11.45 6.69 21.29
N ASP A 107 10.25 7.26 21.20
CA ASP A 107 9.16 7.10 22.17
C ASP A 107 8.51 5.71 22.13
N GLU A 108 8.75 4.93 21.07
CA GLU A 108 8.22 3.58 20.91
C GLU A 108 9.29 2.50 21.08
N ALA A 109 10.57 2.86 21.12
CA ALA A 109 11.70 1.92 21.13
C ALA A 109 11.76 0.99 22.36
N ASP A 110 11.13 1.40 23.47
CA ASP A 110 11.03 0.61 24.71
C ASP A 110 9.69 -0.14 24.84
N LYS A 111 8.78 0.01 23.88
CA LYS A 111 7.51 -0.74 23.86
C LYS A 111 7.76 -2.18 23.41
N SER A 112 6.93 -3.09 23.91
CA SER A 112 6.94 -4.49 23.45
C SER A 112 6.28 -4.67 22.08
N LEU A 113 5.60 -3.66 21.55
CA LEU A 113 5.02 -3.66 20.22
C LEU A 113 5.62 -2.50 19.43
N LEU A 114 6.34 -2.82 18.36
CA LEU A 114 7.05 -1.88 17.50
C LEU A 114 6.38 -1.85 16.13
N PHE A 115 6.11 -0.66 15.60
CA PHE A 115 5.58 -0.48 14.25
C PHE A 115 6.70 0.01 13.32
N ILE A 116 7.06 -0.83 12.36
CA ILE A 116 8.20 -0.59 11.46
C ILE A 116 7.66 -0.33 10.05
N PRO A 117 7.93 0.83 9.44
CA PRO A 117 7.56 1.05 8.04
C PRO A 117 8.48 0.21 7.16
N VAL A 118 7.98 -0.85 6.54
CA VAL A 118 8.81 -1.87 5.86
C VAL A 118 8.81 -1.74 4.35
N ALA A 119 7.68 -1.39 3.74
CA ALA A 119 7.57 -1.29 2.28
C ALA A 119 6.58 -0.21 1.88
N ARG A 120 6.60 0.21 0.60
CA ARG A 120 5.51 1.00 0.00
C ARG A 120 5.09 0.36 -1.32
N ARG A 121 3.87 0.66 -1.77
CA ARG A 121 3.41 0.23 -3.08
C ARG A 121 3.93 1.20 -4.15
N GLU A 122 4.39 0.66 -5.26
CA GLU A 122 4.76 1.43 -6.45
C GLU A 122 3.92 0.97 -7.62
N LEU A 123 3.22 1.91 -8.27
CA LEU A 123 2.50 1.64 -9.49
C LEU A 123 3.52 1.46 -10.63
N VAL A 124 3.50 0.29 -11.27
CA VAL A 124 4.38 -0.01 -12.41
C VAL A 124 3.74 0.49 -13.70
N GLY A 125 2.43 0.26 -13.88
CA GLY A 125 1.70 0.83 -15.00
C GLY A 125 0.28 0.29 -15.16
N ILE A 126 -0.50 1.04 -15.95
CA ILE A 126 -1.86 0.63 -16.36
C ILE A 126 -1.77 -0.34 -17.52
N THR A 127 -2.33 -1.53 -17.36
CA THR A 127 -2.32 -2.60 -18.38
C THR A 127 -3.57 -2.57 -19.24
N GLY A 128 -4.74 -2.23 -18.68
CA GLY A 128 -6.03 -2.22 -19.37
C GLY A 128 -7.00 -1.17 -18.85
N ILE A 129 -7.91 -0.73 -19.71
CA ILE A 129 -9.07 0.11 -19.34
C ILE A 129 -10.28 -0.41 -20.11
N SER A 130 -11.31 -0.83 -19.39
CA SER A 130 -12.57 -1.35 -19.92
C SER A 130 -13.71 -0.40 -19.55
N LYS A 131 -14.11 0.48 -20.48
CA LYS A 131 -15.15 1.50 -20.25
C LYS A 131 -16.54 0.99 -20.64
N GLN A 132 -17.53 1.22 -19.78
CA GLN A 132 -18.94 0.99 -20.06
C GLN A 132 -19.80 2.15 -19.52
N GLY A 133 -20.28 3.01 -20.43
CA GLY A 133 -21.06 4.20 -20.05
C GLY A 133 -20.24 5.15 -19.16
N SER A 134 -20.77 5.44 -17.97
CA SER A 134 -20.14 6.29 -16.95
C SER A 134 -19.28 5.51 -15.95
N ALA A 135 -18.95 4.25 -16.23
CA ALA A 135 -18.10 3.41 -15.39
C ALA A 135 -16.94 2.83 -16.22
N ALA A 136 -15.83 2.50 -15.56
CA ALA A 136 -14.72 1.81 -16.17
C ALA A 136 -13.97 0.95 -15.17
N ASP A 137 -13.54 -0.23 -15.59
CA ASP A 137 -12.55 -1.03 -14.85
C ASP A 137 -11.15 -0.71 -15.37
N VAL A 138 -10.20 -0.52 -14.46
CA VAL A 138 -8.81 -0.25 -14.80
C VAL A 138 -7.93 -1.36 -14.23
N ASP A 139 -7.27 -2.08 -15.12
CA ASP A 139 -6.28 -3.09 -14.77
C ASP A 139 -4.90 -2.45 -14.68
N PHE A 140 -4.15 -2.79 -13.63
CA PHE A 140 -2.83 -2.23 -13.39
C PHE A 140 -1.88 -3.24 -12.75
N THR A 141 -0.60 -2.95 -12.93
CA THR A 141 0.53 -3.67 -12.33
C THR A 141 1.16 -2.79 -11.26
N TRP A 142 1.52 -3.39 -10.14
CA TRP A 142 2.23 -2.71 -9.05
C TRP A 142 3.18 -3.67 -8.36
N ARG A 143 4.09 -3.14 -7.55
CA ARG A 143 5.04 -3.93 -6.77
C ARG A 143 5.30 -3.32 -5.40
N TRP A 144 5.85 -4.14 -4.49
CA TRP A 144 6.40 -3.65 -3.25
C TRP A 144 7.78 -3.03 -3.48
N VAL A 145 8.03 -1.87 -2.88
CA VAL A 145 9.35 -1.26 -2.80
C VAL A 145 9.77 -1.26 -1.33
N PRO A 146 10.74 -2.10 -0.94
CA PRO A 146 11.30 -2.10 0.40
C PRO A 146 11.83 -0.73 0.81
N LEU A 147 11.59 -0.33 2.06
CA LEU A 147 12.08 0.93 2.62
C LEU A 147 13.35 0.76 3.47
N ASN A 148 13.66 -0.47 3.87
CA ASN A 148 14.80 -0.83 4.71
C ASN A 148 15.10 -2.34 4.61
N GLU A 149 16.11 -2.79 5.34
CA GLU A 149 16.56 -4.19 5.36
C GLU A 149 15.45 -5.15 5.81
N VAL A 150 14.68 -4.78 6.84
CA VAL A 150 13.54 -5.57 7.32
C VAL A 150 12.51 -5.74 6.20
N GLY A 151 12.18 -4.64 5.51
CA GLY A 151 11.32 -4.66 4.35
C GLY A 151 11.83 -5.52 3.20
N ALA A 152 13.14 -5.48 2.93
CA ALA A 152 13.74 -6.25 1.84
C ALA A 152 13.74 -7.75 2.12
N ALA A 153 13.80 -8.13 3.41
CA ALA A 153 13.66 -9.51 3.84
C ALA A 153 12.20 -10.00 3.78
N LEU A 154 11.23 -9.14 4.10
CA LEU A 154 9.80 -9.50 4.15
C LEU A 154 9.08 -9.39 2.81
N TYR A 155 9.46 -8.46 1.94
CA TYR A 155 8.80 -8.17 0.68
C TYR A 155 9.82 -8.19 -0.47
N SER A 156 9.59 -9.09 -1.44
CA SER A 156 10.40 -9.11 -2.66
C SER A 156 9.99 -7.99 -3.60
N GLY A 157 10.96 -7.16 -4.01
CA GLY A 157 10.76 -6.08 -4.98
C GLY A 157 10.66 -6.53 -6.44
N ASP A 158 10.93 -7.81 -6.71
CA ASP A 158 10.89 -8.37 -8.07
C ASP A 158 9.49 -8.88 -8.44
N LEU A 159 8.65 -9.15 -7.45
CA LEU A 159 7.29 -9.63 -7.65
C LEU A 159 6.38 -8.48 -8.10
N HIS A 160 5.71 -8.71 -9.23
CA HIS A 160 4.72 -7.79 -9.78
C HIS A 160 3.32 -8.38 -9.56
N TYR A 161 2.42 -7.56 -9.07
CA TYR A 161 1.05 -7.91 -8.75
C TYR A 161 0.11 -7.25 -9.77
N ASN A 162 -0.90 -8.00 -10.19
CA ASN A 162 -1.96 -7.51 -11.06
C ASN A 162 -3.22 -7.25 -10.23
N SER A 163 -3.79 -6.07 -10.40
CA SER A 163 -4.96 -5.61 -9.67
C SER A 163 -5.90 -4.85 -10.60
N THR A 164 -7.18 -4.82 -10.25
CA THR A 164 -8.23 -4.12 -11.00
C THR A 164 -8.99 -3.21 -10.06
N VAL A 165 -9.28 -1.98 -10.47
CA VAL A 165 -10.07 -1.03 -9.68
C VAL A 165 -11.12 -0.34 -10.55
N GLY A 166 -12.31 -0.15 -9.96
CA GLY A 166 -13.41 0.55 -10.60
C GLY A 166 -13.27 2.07 -10.56
N PHE A 167 -13.64 2.72 -11.66
CA PHE A 167 -13.73 4.16 -11.83
C PHE A 167 -15.15 4.55 -12.25
N ARG A 168 -15.59 5.74 -11.83
CA ARG A 168 -16.85 6.34 -12.22
C ARG A 168 -16.65 7.76 -12.74
N ASP A 169 -17.33 8.05 -13.84
CA ASP A 169 -17.39 9.36 -14.48
C ASP A 169 -18.45 10.21 -13.79
N TYR A 170 -18.07 11.42 -13.39
CA TYR A 170 -18.94 12.44 -12.83
C TYR A 170 -18.86 13.70 -13.70
N ASP A 171 -19.74 14.67 -13.45
CA ASP A 171 -19.72 15.96 -14.12
C ASP A 171 -18.41 16.73 -13.92
N ASP A 172 -17.67 16.44 -12.85
CA ASP A 172 -16.36 17.01 -12.56
C ASP A 172 -15.16 16.10 -12.90
N GLY A 173 -15.43 14.93 -13.49
CA GLY A 173 -14.45 13.99 -14.01
C GLY A 173 -14.43 12.62 -13.31
N TRP A 174 -13.42 11.83 -13.66
CA TRP A 174 -13.29 10.45 -13.20
C TRP A 174 -12.78 10.33 -11.77
N ARG A 175 -13.39 9.42 -10.99
CA ARG A 175 -12.97 9.10 -9.61
C ARG A 175 -12.93 7.58 -9.39
N MET A 176 -12.02 7.12 -8.53
CA MET A 176 -12.01 5.73 -8.08
C MET A 176 -13.23 5.46 -7.20
N ILE A 177 -13.83 4.29 -7.35
CA ILE A 177 -15.01 3.89 -6.57
C ILE A 177 -14.54 3.29 -5.24
N PRO A 178 -14.93 3.88 -4.08
CA PRO A 178 -14.52 3.40 -2.76
C PRO A 178 -15.32 2.19 -2.26
N THR A 179 -16.39 1.78 -2.94
CA THR A 179 -17.28 0.68 -2.51
C THR A 179 -17.90 -0.04 -3.71
N PRO A 180 -18.06 -1.38 -3.71
CA PRO A 180 -18.64 -2.09 -4.83
C PRO A 180 -20.06 -1.63 -5.11
N VAL A 181 -20.27 -0.85 -6.16
CA VAL A 181 -21.62 -0.55 -6.65
C VAL A 181 -22.06 -1.77 -7.44
N GLN A 182 -22.93 -2.55 -6.83
CA GLN A 182 -23.48 -3.83 -7.28
C GLN A 182 -24.49 -3.63 -8.42
N SER A 183 -24.14 -2.84 -9.43
CA SER A 183 -25.01 -2.49 -10.55
C SER A 183 -24.19 -2.55 -11.83
N THR A 184 -24.42 -3.62 -12.58
CA THR A 184 -23.75 -4.06 -13.82
C THR A 184 -22.57 -5.02 -13.61
N THR A 185 -22.45 -5.94 -14.57
CA THR A 185 -21.76 -7.23 -14.65
C THR A 185 -20.24 -7.20 -14.42
N HIS A 186 -19.71 -6.15 -13.79
CA HIS A 186 -18.29 -5.88 -13.58
C HIS A 186 -17.93 -5.99 -12.09
N SER A 187 -16.67 -6.33 -11.81
CA SER A 187 -16.17 -6.40 -10.44
C SER A 187 -16.16 -4.98 -9.87
N GLY A 188 -17.13 -4.64 -9.01
CA GLY A 188 -17.11 -3.42 -8.19
C GLY A 188 -15.96 -3.39 -7.18
N GLN A 189 -14.79 -3.91 -7.52
CA GLN A 189 -13.69 -4.09 -6.58
C GLN A 189 -13.16 -2.73 -6.15
N THR A 190 -13.11 -2.52 -4.84
CA THR A 190 -12.46 -1.34 -4.25
C THR A 190 -10.95 -1.44 -4.42
N LEU A 191 -10.24 -0.32 -4.32
CA LEU A 191 -8.78 -0.36 -4.36
C LEU A 191 -8.20 -1.25 -3.24
N ASP A 192 -8.77 -1.18 -2.04
CA ASP A 192 -8.33 -2.01 -0.94
C ASP A 192 -8.54 -3.51 -1.23
N ASP A 193 -9.68 -3.87 -1.81
CA ASP A 193 -9.93 -5.25 -2.25
C ASP A 193 -9.00 -5.69 -3.37
N ALA A 194 -8.62 -4.78 -4.27
CA ALA A 194 -7.69 -5.04 -5.36
C ALA A 194 -6.28 -5.37 -4.86
N LEU A 195 -5.92 -4.86 -3.68
CA LEU A 195 -4.59 -4.98 -3.08
C LEU A 195 -4.47 -6.12 -2.05
N LYS A 196 -5.58 -6.82 -1.71
CA LYS A 196 -5.59 -7.92 -0.71
C LYS A 196 -4.93 -9.23 -1.16
N ASN A 197 -4.70 -9.41 -2.46
CA ASN A 197 -4.09 -10.63 -3.01
C ASN A 197 -2.55 -10.65 -2.92
N ALA A 198 -1.97 -9.76 -2.11
CA ALA A 198 -0.53 -9.60 -1.93
C ALA A 198 -0.10 -9.94 -0.50
#